data_AF-K1S3R9-F1
#
_entry.id   AF-K1S3R9-F1
#
_cell.length_a   1.000
_cell.length_b   1.000
_cell.length_c   1.000
_cell.angle_alpha   90.00
_cell.angle_beta   90.00
_cell.angle_gamma   90.00
#
_symmetry.space_group_name_H-M   'P 1'
#
loop_
_entity.id
_entity.type
_entity.pdbx_description
1 polymer ?
#
loop_
_entity_poly.entity_id
_entity_poly.type
_entity_poly.pdbx_seq_one_letter_code
_entity_poly.pdbx_strand_id
1 'polypeptide(L)'
;MIEEHHIGVYSSKLDEHMIKAPHPRNLLHGSLVSPSLAAAVINGKYVNAVPLYRLEKEFERYGLAITRQNMANWMIRLGEEYLGTMYDYLHKLLY
;
A
#
# COMPACT_ATOMS: atom_id res chain seq x y z
N MET A 1 -3.66 -9.23 -13.61
CA MET A 1 -4.40 -10.00 -12.60
C MET A 1 -4.81 -9.01 -11.53
N ILE A 2 -6.07 -8.63 -11.51
CA ILE A 2 -6.65 -7.83 -10.44
C ILE A 2 -6.93 -8.85 -9.33
N GLU A 3 -6.22 -8.78 -8.20
CA GLU A 3 -6.61 -9.57 -7.03
C GLU A 3 -7.93 -8.99 -6.51
N GLU A 4 -9.05 -9.57 -6.97
CA GLU A 4 -10.35 -9.35 -6.35
C GLU A 4 -10.32 -9.97 -4.96
N HIS A 5 -10.02 -9.14 -3.96
CA HIS A 5 -10.17 -9.49 -2.56
C HIS A 5 -11.66 -9.63 -2.22
N HIS A 6 -12.18 -10.82 -2.47
CA HIS A 6 -13.51 -11.23 -2.01
C HIS A 6 -13.50 -11.29 -0.49
N ILE A 7 -14.16 -10.34 0.17
CA ILE A 7 -14.44 -10.43 1.60
C ILE A 7 -15.57 -11.42 1.76
N GLY A 8 -15.24 -12.66 2.15
CA GLY A 8 -16.24 -13.65 2.54
C GLY A 8 -17.01 -13.13 3.76
N VAL A 9 -18.26 -12.74 3.54
CA VAL A 9 -19.19 -12.41 4.61
C VAL A 9 -20.01 -13.67 4.87
N TYR A 10 -19.84 -14.28 6.05
CA TYR A 10 -20.66 -15.42 6.45
C TYR A 10 -21.87 -14.91 7.25
N SER A 11 -23.08 -15.24 6.80
CA SER A 11 -24.31 -15.08 7.56
C SER A 11 -24.56 -16.37 8.35
N SER A 12 -24.57 -16.28 9.68
CA SER A 12 -25.13 -17.34 10.51
C SER A 12 -26.65 -17.34 10.33
N LYS A 13 -27.26 -18.52 10.15
CA LYS A 13 -28.73 -18.69 10.09
C LYS A 13 -29.39 -18.73 11.48
N LEU A 14 -28.60 -18.68 12.56
CA LEU A 14 -29.07 -18.82 13.94
C LEU A 14 -29.06 -17.49 14.71
N ASP A 15 -28.18 -16.57 14.33
CA ASP A 15 -28.08 -15.21 14.87
C ASP A 15 -27.68 -14.31 13.69
N GLU A 16 -28.44 -13.27 13.37
CA GLU A 16 -28.23 -12.35 12.23
C GLU A 16 -26.91 -11.52 12.30
N HIS A 17 -25.91 -11.99 13.06
CA HIS A 17 -24.61 -11.36 13.18
C HIS A 17 -23.74 -11.62 11.95
N MET A 18 -23.44 -10.52 11.26
CA MET A 18 -22.50 -10.48 10.13
C MET A 18 -21.06 -10.43 10.65
N ILE A 19 -20.34 -11.56 10.61
CA ILE A 19 -18.92 -11.61 10.98
C ILE A 19 -18.06 -11.42 9.73
N LYS A 20 -17.32 -10.31 9.67
CA LYS A 20 -16.33 -10.06 8.60
C LYS A 20 -15.06 -10.85 8.90
N ALA A 21 -14.49 -11.50 7.87
CA ALA A 21 -13.17 -12.11 7.98
C ALA A 21 -12.12 -11.05 8.40
N PRO A 22 -11.14 -11.41 9.25
CA PRO A 22 -10.08 -10.48 9.65
C PRO A 22 -9.28 -10.05 8.41
N HIS A 23 -9.43 -8.79 8.01
CA HIS A 23 -8.64 -8.19 6.94
C HIS A 23 -7.37 -7.56 7.57
N PRO A 24 -6.17 -7.85 7.05
CA PRO A 24 -4.97 -7.17 7.52
C PRO A 24 -5.14 -5.67 7.35
N ARG A 25 -4.76 -4.89 8.37
CA ARG A 25 -4.85 -3.43 8.28
C ARG A 25 -3.98 -2.94 7.12
N ASN A 26 -4.58 -2.16 6.23
CA ASN A 26 -3.84 -1.42 5.22
C ASN A 26 -2.84 -0.49 5.89
N LEU A 27 -1.71 -0.22 5.22
CA LEU A 27 -0.64 0.60 5.80
C LEU A 27 -1.11 2.02 6.13
N LEU A 28 -1.98 2.57 5.29
CA LEU A 28 -2.61 3.86 5.48
C LEU A 28 -4.12 3.67 5.61
N HIS A 29 -4.71 4.24 6.67
CA HIS A 29 -6.15 4.17 6.90
C HIS A 29 -6.94 4.76 5.72
N GLY A 30 -7.98 4.05 5.26
CA GLY A 30 -8.82 4.46 4.13
C GLY A 30 -8.12 4.40 2.76
N SER A 31 -6.89 3.88 2.70
CA SER A 31 -6.14 3.73 1.45
C SER A 31 -6.20 2.31 0.90
N LEU A 32 -6.04 2.16 -0.42
CA LEU A 32 -5.89 0.88 -1.10
C LEU A 32 -4.48 0.30 -1.00
N VAL A 33 -3.54 1.01 -0.38
CA VAL A 33 -2.14 0.56 -0.30
C VAL A 33 -1.97 -0.56 0.72
N SER A 34 -1.81 -1.78 0.20
CA SER A 34 -1.35 -2.93 0.97
C SER A 34 0.17 -2.86 1.20
N PRO A 35 0.72 -3.57 2.19
CA PRO A 35 2.17 -3.68 2.39
C PRO A 35 2.93 -4.12 1.14
N SER A 36 2.42 -5.12 0.42
CA SER A 36 3.04 -5.62 -0.82
C SER A 36 3.02 -4.58 -1.93
N LEU A 37 1.93 -3.82 -2.06
CA LEU A 37 1.83 -2.76 -3.06
C LEU A 37 2.80 -1.61 -2.76
N ALA A 38 2.89 -1.20 -1.49
CA ALA A 38 3.88 -0.22 -1.07
C ALA A 38 5.31 -0.69 -1.36
N ALA A 39 5.65 -1.94 -1.02
CA ALA A 39 6.96 -2.51 -1.29
C ALA A 39 7.28 -2.53 -2.80
N ALA A 40 6.31 -2.89 -3.64
CA ALA A 40 6.48 -2.86 -5.10
C ALA A 40 6.75 -1.44 -5.62
N VAL A 41 6.03 -0.43 -5.12
CA VAL A 41 6.25 0.98 -5.49
C VAL A 41 7.61 1.47 -5.00
N ILE A 42 8.00 1.17 -3.76
CA ILE A 42 9.31 1.54 -3.19
C ILE A 42 10.45 0.91 -4.00
N ASN A 43 10.35 -0.39 -4.30
CA ASN A 43 11.34 -1.09 -5.11
C ASN A 43 11.45 -0.49 -6.52
N GLY A 44 10.30 -0.29 -7.19
CA GLY A 44 10.27 0.34 -8.49
C GLY A 44 10.89 1.74 -8.48
N LYS A 45 10.51 2.59 -7.52
CA LYS A 45 10.91 3.99 -7.46
C LYS A 45 12.37 4.20 -7.05
N TYR A 46 12.81 3.53 -5.99
CA TYR A 46 14.08 3.85 -5.33
C TYR A 46 15.19 2.84 -5.65
N VAL A 47 14.85 1.56 -5.86
CA VAL A 47 15.85 0.54 -6.23
C VAL A 47 16.06 0.54 -7.75
N ASN A 48 14.97 0.48 -8.51
CA ASN A 48 15.03 0.41 -9.98
C ASN A 48 15.01 1.78 -10.67
N ALA A 49 14.97 2.88 -9.90
CA ALA A 49 14.91 4.26 -10.38
C ALA A 49 13.79 4.53 -11.40
N VAL A 50 12.68 3.78 -11.33
CA VAL A 50 11.54 3.96 -12.23
C VAL A 50 10.74 5.17 -11.78
N PRO A 51 10.53 6.18 -12.65
CA PRO A 51 9.70 7.32 -12.29
C PRO A 51 8.24 6.88 -12.10
N LEU A 52 7.52 7.50 -11.17
CA LEU A 52 6.15 7.10 -10.82
C LEU A 52 5.20 7.08 -12.03
N TYR A 53 5.44 7.91 -13.05
CA TYR A 53 4.62 7.87 -14.27
C TYR A 53 4.78 6.62 -15.10
N ARG A 54 5.96 6.00 -15.07
CA ARG A 54 6.18 4.75 -15.75
C ARG A 54 5.55 3.61 -14.94
N LEU A 55 5.62 3.67 -13.60
CA LEU A 55 4.90 2.73 -12.75
C LEU A 55 3.38 2.81 -12.93
N GLU A 56 2.81 4.01 -13.05
CA GLU A 56 1.38 4.22 -13.36
C GLU A 56 1.01 3.51 -14.67
N LYS A 57 1.81 3.66 -15.72
CA LYS A 57 1.61 2.96 -16.99
C LYS A 57 1.73 1.44 -16.86
N GLU A 58 2.66 0.93 -16.05
CA GLU A 58 2.76 -0.51 -15.78
C GLU A 58 1.54 -1.04 -15.01
N PHE A 59 1.05 -0.31 -14.02
CA PHE A 59 -0.17 -0.69 -13.30
C PHE A 59 -1.41 -0.65 -14.21
N GLU A 60 -1.53 0.36 -15.08
CA GLU A 60 -2.57 0.41 -16.11
C GLU A 60 -2.53 -0.84 -17.01
N ARG A 61 -1.33 -1.30 -17.41
CA ARG A 61 -1.16 -2.54 -18.20
C ARG A 61 -1.65 -3.79 -17.46
N TYR A 62 -1.64 -3.77 -16.13
CA TYR A 62 -2.19 -4.86 -15.30
C TYR A 62 -3.67 -4.69 -14.95
N GLY A 63 -4.33 -3.63 -15.43
CA GLY A 63 -5.73 -3.30 -15.15
C GLY A 63 -5.94 -2.57 -13.83
N LEU A 64 -4.89 -2.02 -13.23
CA LEU A 64 -4.93 -1.33 -11.94
C LEU A 64 -4.87 0.19 -12.17
N ALA A 65 -5.95 0.89 -11.84
CA ALA A 65 -6.05 2.35 -11.93
C ALA A 65 -5.35 3.04 -10.73
N ILE A 66 -4.03 2.89 -10.63
CA ILE A 66 -3.22 3.51 -9.56
C ILE A 66 -2.51 4.73 -10.11
N THR A 67 -2.93 5.91 -9.66
CA THR A 67 -2.37 7.15 -10.18
C THR A 67 -0.99 7.47 -9.60
N ARG A 68 -0.19 8.24 -10.36
CA ARG A 68 1.06 8.85 -9.87
C ARG A 68 0.89 9.60 -8.56
N GLN A 69 -0.20 10.36 -8.45
CA GLN A 69 -0.49 11.17 -7.29
C GLN A 69 -0.74 10.28 -6.06
N ASN A 70 -1.49 9.18 -6.22
CA ASN A 70 -1.70 8.22 -5.14
C ASN A 70 -0.37 7.64 -4.67
N MET A 71 0.47 7.17 -5.59
CA MET A 71 1.80 6.65 -5.23
C MET A 71 2.68 7.68 -4.53
N ALA A 72 2.71 8.92 -5.03
CA ALA A 72 3.51 9.99 -4.42
C ALA A 72 3.05 10.28 -2.99
N ASN A 73 1.73 10.41 -2.78
CA ASN A 73 1.14 10.61 -1.46
C ASN A 73 1.46 9.45 -0.52
N TRP A 74 1.47 8.21 -1.02
CA TRP A 74 1.87 7.04 -0.23
C TRP A 74 3.34 7.11 0.18
N MET A 75 4.26 7.44 -0.74
CA MET A 75 5.68 7.48 -0.43
C MET A 75 6.01 8.55 0.63
N ILE A 76 5.36 9.71 0.58
CA ILE A 76 5.52 10.76 1.58
C ILE A 76 5.05 10.25 2.95
N ARG A 77 3.80 9.80 3.03
CA ARG A 77 3.20 9.35 4.30
C ARG A 77 3.90 8.15 4.90
N LEU A 78 4.26 7.15 4.09
CA LEU A 78 4.99 5.99 4.58
C LEU A 78 6.41 6.35 5.03
N GLY A 79 7.05 7.30 4.34
CA GLY A 79 8.32 7.87 4.77
C GLY A 79 8.23 8.50 6.16
N GLU A 80 7.23 9.35 6.38
CA GLU A 80 7.01 10.04 7.65
C GLU A 80 6.58 9.08 8.78
N GLU A 81 5.57 8.23 8.52
CA GLU A 81 4.93 7.39 9.54
C GLU A 81 5.78 6.17 9.96
N TYR A 82 6.59 5.59 9.04
CA TYR A 82 7.31 4.34 9.30
C TYR A 82 8.83 4.46 9.23
N LEU A 83 9.36 5.33 8.36
CA LEU A 83 10.81 5.44 8.15
C LEU A 83 11.43 6.62 8.92
N GLY A 84 10.62 7.58 9.37
CA GLY A 84 11.08 8.79 10.07
C GLY A 84 11.93 8.48 11.30
N THR A 85 11.46 7.62 12.20
CA THR A 85 12.22 7.27 13.42
C THR A 85 13.56 6.62 13.12
N MET A 86 13.60 5.74 12.12
CA MET A 86 14.84 5.10 11.69
C MET A 86 15.78 6.11 11.04
N TYR A 87 15.26 6.99 10.18
CA TYR A 87 16.02 8.07 9.57
C TYR A 87 16.63 8.99 10.62
N ASP A 88 15.85 9.45 11.60
CA ASP A 88 16.32 10.33 12.68
C ASP A 88 17.44 9.68 13.50
N TYR A 89 17.29 8.38 13.79
CA TYR A 89 18.30 7.62 14.50
C TYR A 89 19.60 7.52 13.70
N LEU A 90 19.51 7.15 12.42
CA LEU A 90 20.67 7.06 11.53
C LEU A 90 21.33 8.42 11.31
N HIS A 91 20.53 9.47 11.17
CA HIS A 91 21.02 10.84 10.97
C HIS A 91 21.87 11.29 12.16
N LYS A 92 21.41 11.06 13.39
CA LYS A 92 22.17 11.36 14.62
C LYS A 92 23.48 10.58 14.77
N LEU A 93 23.59 9.41 14.13
CA LEU A 93 24.80 8.58 14.20
C LEU A 93 25.84 8.98 13.15
N LEU A 94 25.38 9.49 12.01
CA LEU A 94 26.21 9.77 10.85
C LEU A 94 26.59 11.25 10.71
N TYR A 95 25.85 12.15 11.37
CA TYR A 95 26.05 13.60 11.38
C TYR A 95 26.01 14.13 12.81
#